data_AF-A0A814RDZ6-F1
#
_entry.id   AF-A0A814RDZ6-F1
#
_cell.length_a   1.000
_cell.length_b   1.000
_cell.length_c   1.000
_cell.angle_alpha   90.00
_cell.angle_beta   90.00
_cell.angle_gamma   90.00
#
_symmetry.space_group_name_H-M   'P 1'
#
loop_
_entity.id
_entity.type
_entity.pdbx_description
1 polymer ?
#
loop_
_entity_poly.entity_id
_entity_poly.type
_entity_poly.pdbx_seq_one_letter_code
_entity_poly.pdbx_strand_id
1 'polypeptide(L)'
;MTDFEARSSVLPGKAKVNNNIAYVGAFSRRQRMCQTYFYRTMEEHGMFVETNVKENERNEHEEYLRTAIQLAEQNVQNGLGGPFGAVVCKDGVVVAKGANKVVPSCDPTAHAEMVAIRLACQELKTHNLEGCVIYCSCEPCPMCLGAIYWAHLDHIYFAHSKSDAKDIGFDDHFIYEELARELHERRVGITQLLKDESKAFSMWKDCHTKVHY
;
A
#
# COMPACT_ATOMS: atom_id res chain seq x y z
N MET A 1 41.30 -38.71 50.86
CA MET A 1 41.87 -38.67 49.50
C MET A 1 41.27 -37.46 48.82
N THR A 2 42.13 -36.47 48.58
CA THR A 2 42.06 -35.33 47.63
C THR A 2 40.94 -34.30 47.72
N ASP A 3 41.36 -33.08 48.11
CA ASP A 3 40.85 -31.75 47.76
C ASP A 3 40.70 -31.54 46.23
N PHE A 4 39.79 -30.64 45.80
CA PHE A 4 40.11 -29.48 44.97
C PHE A 4 38.93 -28.49 44.83
N GLU A 5 39.25 -27.20 44.77
CA GLU A 5 38.40 -26.02 44.87
C GLU A 5 37.75 -25.56 43.53
N ALA A 6 36.76 -24.65 43.67
CA ALA A 6 36.69 -23.32 43.01
C ALA A 6 35.60 -23.02 41.93
N ARG A 7 34.92 -21.87 42.21
CA ARG A 7 34.38 -20.81 41.31
C ARG A 7 33.00 -21.04 40.65
N SER A 8 31.96 -20.27 41.03
CA SER A 8 31.67 -18.84 40.73
C SER A 8 31.09 -18.60 39.33
N SER A 9 29.80 -18.25 39.23
CA SER A 9 29.36 -17.02 38.55
C SER A 9 27.87 -16.77 38.75
N VAL A 10 27.59 -15.64 39.41
CA VAL A 10 26.28 -15.02 39.59
C VAL A 10 25.95 -14.23 38.32
N LEU A 11 24.74 -14.40 37.78
CA LEU A 11 24.22 -13.62 36.65
C LEU A 11 23.76 -12.22 37.14
N PRO A 12 24.26 -11.10 36.58
CA PRO A 12 23.60 -9.80 36.71
C PRO A 12 22.52 -9.72 35.60
N GLY A 13 21.31 -9.21 35.82
CA GLY A 13 21.02 -7.88 36.36
C GLY A 13 20.43 -7.04 35.21
N LYS A 14 19.11 -6.84 35.22
CA LYS A 14 18.33 -6.10 34.21
C LYS A 14 18.90 -4.69 34.00
N ALA A 15 19.29 -4.34 32.77
CA ALA A 15 19.64 -2.98 32.40
C ALA A 15 18.38 -2.20 31.99
N LYS A 16 18.07 -1.13 32.74
CA LYS A 16 17.09 -0.10 32.37
C LYS A 16 17.65 0.72 31.20
N VAL A 17 16.87 0.84 30.12
CA VAL A 17 17.15 1.77 29.02
C VAL A 17 16.75 3.17 29.47
N ASN A 18 17.74 4.04 29.68
CA ASN A 18 17.51 5.47 29.89
C ASN A 18 17.53 6.17 28.52
N ASN A 19 16.38 6.67 28.08
CA ASN A 19 16.28 7.59 26.95
C ASN A 19 16.76 8.98 27.38
N ASN A 20 17.98 9.35 26.99
CA ASN A 20 18.40 10.75 26.95
C ASN A 20 18.84 11.08 25.53
N ILE A 21 17.91 11.63 24.76
CA ILE A 21 18.15 12.22 23.44
C ILE A 21 18.66 13.64 23.69
N ALA A 22 19.91 13.92 23.29
CA ALA A 22 20.45 15.27 23.30
C ALA A 22 20.06 16.00 22.00
N TYR A 23 19.21 17.01 22.10
CA TYR A 23 18.89 17.92 20.99
C TYR A 23 20.08 18.85 20.70
N VAL A 24 20.41 18.99 19.41
CA VAL A 24 21.52 19.82 18.94
C VAL A 24 21.08 21.29 18.88
N GLY A 25 21.40 22.05 19.92
CA GLY A 25 21.35 23.52 19.88
C GLY A 25 22.60 24.09 19.19
N ALA A 26 22.44 25.19 18.45
CA ALA A 26 23.53 25.84 17.72
C ALA A 26 24.65 26.32 18.66
N PHE A 27 25.88 25.83 18.46
CA PHE A 27 27.05 26.18 19.27
C PHE A 27 28.13 26.94 18.49
N SER A 28 28.85 27.80 19.22
CA SER A 28 29.79 28.80 18.71
C SER A 28 31.13 28.24 18.20
N ARG A 29 31.88 29.06 17.46
CA ARG A 29 33.12 28.72 16.72
C ARG A 29 34.26 28.08 17.54
N ARG A 30 34.24 28.10 18.87
CA ARG A 30 35.32 27.54 19.72
C ARG A 30 35.18 26.05 20.08
N GLN A 31 34.05 25.39 19.79
CA GLN A 31 33.87 23.94 20.04
C GLN A 31 34.30 23.02 18.88
N ARG A 32 34.70 23.57 17.72
CA ARG A 32 35.00 22.77 16.52
C ARG A 32 36.24 21.88 16.63
N MET A 33 37.19 22.21 17.51
CA MET A 33 38.48 21.50 17.54
C MET A 33 38.46 20.21 18.37
N CYS A 34 37.44 20.02 19.23
CA CYS A 34 37.24 18.77 19.98
C CYS A 34 36.33 17.77 19.22
N GLN A 35 35.59 18.24 18.22
CA GLN A 35 34.72 17.41 17.38
C GLN A 35 35.52 16.52 16.43
N THR A 36 36.59 17.02 15.81
CA THR A 36 37.38 16.25 14.82
C THR A 36 38.04 15.00 15.39
N TYR A 37 38.43 15.02 16.68
CA TYR A 37 39.01 13.84 17.34
C TYR A 37 37.96 12.81 17.75
N PHE A 38 36.74 13.24 18.05
CA PHE A 38 35.61 12.34 18.37
C PHE A 38 35.05 11.67 17.11
N TYR A 39 34.99 12.40 15.98
CA TYR A 39 34.56 11.84 14.70
C TYR A 39 35.56 10.81 14.13
N ARG A 40 36.87 11.02 14.31
CA ARG A 40 37.90 10.12 13.77
C ARG A 40 37.98 8.77 14.49
N THR A 41 37.49 8.67 15.73
CA THR A 41 37.39 7.40 16.46
C THR A 41 36.09 6.64 16.17
N MET A 42 35.07 7.31 15.64
CA MET A 42 33.78 6.70 15.29
C MET A 42 33.74 6.09 13.88
N GLU A 43 34.60 6.55 12.95
CA GLU A 43 34.79 5.91 11.64
C GLU A 43 35.40 4.51 11.75
N GLU A 44 36.28 4.26 12.74
CA GLU A 44 36.98 2.97 12.91
C GLU A 44 36.10 1.86 13.53
N HIS A 45 34.93 2.19 14.10
CA HIS A 45 34.08 1.24 14.84
C HIS A 45 32.71 0.97 14.19
N GLY A 46 32.48 1.39 12.94
CA GLY A 46 31.38 0.88 12.10
C GLY A 46 29.97 1.06 12.67
N MET A 47 29.63 2.24 13.16
CA MET A 47 28.33 2.50 13.80
C MET A 47 27.53 3.60 13.07
N PHE A 48 27.07 3.30 11.85
CA PHE A 48 26.00 4.05 11.15
C PHE A 48 24.94 3.07 10.65
N VAL A 49 23.82 2.97 11.36
CA VAL A 49 22.68 2.10 11.00
C VAL A 49 21.35 2.80 11.31
N GLU A 50 21.14 4.03 10.82
CA GLU A 50 19.81 4.70 10.94
C GLU A 50 19.31 5.31 9.63
N THR A 51 20.16 5.48 8.61
CA THR A 51 19.74 5.96 7.29
C THR A 51 19.30 4.84 6.34
N ASN A 52 19.81 3.62 6.50
CA ASN A 52 19.60 2.54 5.54
C ASN A 52 18.20 1.91 5.55
N VAL A 53 17.48 1.93 6.67
CA VAL A 53 16.20 1.19 6.79
C VAL A 53 15.09 1.87 5.97
N LYS A 54 14.91 3.19 6.13
CA LYS A 54 13.90 3.95 5.37
C LYS A 54 14.20 4.03 3.87
N GLU A 55 15.49 4.03 3.53
CA GLU A 55 15.94 4.02 2.13
C GLU A 55 15.70 2.64 1.51
N ASN A 56 15.91 1.55 2.26
CA ASN A 56 15.60 0.20 1.80
C ASN A 56 14.09 -0.05 1.63
N GLU A 57 13.26 0.38 2.58
CA GLU A 57 11.79 0.31 2.47
C GLU A 57 11.28 1.10 1.25
N ARG A 58 11.81 2.29 1.01
CA ARG A 58 11.48 3.08 -0.19
C ARG A 58 11.84 2.34 -1.47
N ASN A 59 13.02 1.73 -1.51
CA ASN A 59 13.47 0.97 -2.68
C ASN A 59 12.54 -0.22 -2.97
N GLU A 60 12.05 -0.92 -1.95
CA GLU A 60 11.10 -2.04 -2.14
C GLU A 60 9.78 -1.56 -2.76
N HIS A 61 9.19 -0.46 -2.25
CA HIS A 61 7.98 0.12 -2.83
C HIS A 61 8.17 0.55 -4.29
N GLU A 62 9.34 1.13 -4.62
CA GLU A 62 9.69 1.48 -5.99
C GLU A 62 9.76 0.25 -6.90
N GLU A 63 10.33 -0.87 -6.45
CA GLU A 63 10.41 -2.11 -7.24
C GLU A 63 9.03 -2.72 -7.53
N TYR A 64 8.12 -2.72 -6.55
CA TYR A 64 6.74 -3.16 -6.78
C TYR A 64 5.99 -2.22 -7.73
N LEU A 65 6.21 -0.91 -7.61
CA LEU A 65 5.62 0.07 -8.51
C LEU A 65 6.20 -0.03 -9.93
N ARG A 66 7.51 -0.27 -10.08
CA ARG A 66 8.15 -0.59 -11.39
C ARG A 66 7.53 -1.83 -12.00
N THR A 67 7.21 -2.85 -11.20
CA THR A 67 6.51 -4.04 -11.69
C THR A 67 5.11 -3.68 -12.24
N ALA A 68 4.37 -2.81 -11.56
CA ALA A 68 3.07 -2.34 -12.05
C ALA A 68 3.20 -1.56 -13.37
N ILE A 69 4.22 -0.70 -13.49
CA ILE A 69 4.54 0.04 -14.72
C ILE A 69 4.89 -0.94 -15.86
N GLN A 70 5.76 -1.92 -15.62
CA GLN A 70 6.13 -2.92 -16.62
C GLN A 70 4.92 -3.70 -17.12
N LEU A 71 3.98 -4.06 -16.24
CA LEU A 71 2.72 -4.71 -16.64
C LEU A 71 1.91 -3.83 -17.58
N ALA A 72 1.80 -2.52 -17.28
CA ALA A 72 1.10 -1.56 -18.13
C ALA A 72 1.76 -1.44 -19.52
N GLU A 73 3.09 -1.26 -19.55
CA GLU A 73 3.87 -1.17 -20.77
C GLU A 73 3.74 -2.42 -21.64
N GLN A 74 3.86 -3.61 -21.04
CA GLN A 74 3.67 -4.89 -21.73
C GLN A 74 2.24 -5.06 -22.26
N ASN A 75 1.23 -4.58 -21.53
CA ASN A 75 -0.16 -4.67 -21.96
C ASN A 75 -0.41 -3.89 -23.26
N VAL A 76 0.22 -2.71 -23.38
CA VAL A 76 0.18 -1.88 -24.60
C VAL A 76 1.01 -2.49 -25.72
N GLN A 77 2.27 -2.83 -25.43
CA GLN A 77 3.21 -3.37 -26.43
C GLN A 77 2.68 -4.62 -27.13
N ASN A 78 1.95 -5.46 -26.40
CA ASN A 78 1.39 -6.70 -26.94
C ASN A 78 -0.05 -6.55 -27.44
N GLY A 79 -0.63 -5.34 -27.43
CA GLY A 79 -2.00 -5.08 -27.88
C GLY A 79 -3.07 -5.79 -27.02
N LEU A 80 -2.78 -6.05 -25.75
CA LEU A 80 -3.64 -6.81 -24.84
C LEU A 80 -4.70 -5.93 -24.17
N GLY A 81 -4.50 -4.62 -24.05
CA GLY A 81 -5.49 -3.72 -23.45
C GLY A 81 -4.96 -2.33 -23.17
N GLY A 82 -5.63 -1.60 -22.26
CA GLY A 82 -5.24 -0.25 -21.86
C GLY A 82 -3.90 -0.18 -21.10
N PRO A 83 -3.29 1.01 -20.99
CA PRO A 83 -1.97 1.25 -20.39
C PRO A 83 -1.97 1.22 -18.85
N PHE A 84 -2.56 0.17 -18.26
CA PHE A 84 -2.70 0.08 -16.80
C PHE A 84 -2.27 -1.29 -16.26
N GLY A 85 -1.51 -1.26 -15.18
CA GLY A 85 -1.01 -2.40 -14.44
C GLY A 85 -1.12 -2.17 -12.93
N ALA A 86 -1.29 -3.25 -12.17
CA ALA A 86 -1.37 -3.21 -10.72
C ALA A 86 -0.76 -4.45 -10.07
N VAL A 87 -0.23 -4.30 -8.86
CA VAL A 87 0.38 -5.36 -8.08
C VAL A 87 -0.14 -5.28 -6.65
N VAL A 88 -0.52 -6.41 -6.07
CA VAL A 88 -0.87 -6.52 -4.64
C VAL A 88 0.24 -7.28 -3.92
N CYS A 89 0.75 -6.71 -2.84
CA CYS A 89 1.75 -7.33 -1.98
C CYS A 89 1.22 -7.50 -0.57
N LYS A 90 1.70 -8.54 0.13
CA LYS A 90 1.49 -8.79 1.55
C LYS A 90 2.82 -9.18 2.18
N ASP A 91 3.23 -8.52 3.26
CA ASP A 91 4.48 -8.80 3.98
C ASP A 91 5.72 -8.84 3.07
N GLY A 92 5.84 -7.91 2.12
CA GLY A 92 6.95 -7.84 1.17
C GLY A 92 6.92 -8.88 0.04
N VAL A 93 5.83 -9.65 -0.08
CA VAL A 93 5.68 -10.66 -1.13
C VAL A 93 4.57 -10.27 -2.09
N VAL A 94 4.85 -10.33 -3.39
CA VAL A 94 3.82 -10.14 -4.42
C VAL A 94 2.83 -11.31 -4.38
N VAL A 95 1.57 -11.01 -4.06
CA VAL A 95 0.47 -11.97 -4.02
C VAL A 95 -0.23 -12.06 -5.37
N ALA A 96 -0.43 -10.93 -6.04
CA ALA A 96 -1.13 -10.89 -7.31
C ALA A 96 -0.63 -9.77 -8.23
N LYS A 97 -0.78 -9.98 -9.53
CA LYS A 97 -0.48 -9.03 -10.60
C LYS A 97 -1.68 -8.93 -11.54
N GLY A 98 -2.07 -7.71 -11.89
CA GLY A 98 -3.18 -7.42 -12.78
C GLY A 98 -2.78 -6.43 -13.87
N ALA A 99 -3.39 -6.57 -15.04
CA ALA A 99 -3.32 -5.59 -16.12
C ALA A 99 -4.74 -5.33 -16.63
N ASN A 100 -4.96 -4.19 -17.27
CA ASN A 100 -6.27 -3.87 -17.85
C ASN A 100 -6.67 -4.91 -18.90
N LYS A 101 -7.87 -5.45 -18.77
CA LYS A 101 -8.44 -6.46 -19.68
C LYS A 101 -9.82 -6.05 -20.23
N VAL A 102 -10.18 -4.76 -20.17
CA VAL A 102 -11.53 -4.29 -20.50
C VAL A 102 -12.02 -4.77 -21.86
N VAL A 103 -11.22 -4.52 -22.90
CA VAL A 103 -11.53 -4.91 -24.28
C VAL A 103 -11.44 -6.43 -24.49
N PRO A 104 -10.31 -7.10 -24.18
CA PRO A 104 -10.17 -8.53 -24.50
C PRO A 104 -11.13 -9.43 -23.72
N SER A 105 -11.57 -9.05 -22.52
CA SER A 105 -12.52 -9.85 -21.72
C SER A 105 -13.97 -9.38 -21.84
N CYS A 106 -14.25 -8.36 -22.66
CA CYS A 106 -15.58 -7.74 -22.74
C CYS A 106 -16.17 -7.38 -21.36
N ASP A 107 -15.31 -6.94 -20.43
CA ASP A 107 -15.69 -6.62 -19.04
C ASP A 107 -15.26 -5.18 -18.74
N PRO A 108 -16.16 -4.20 -18.72
CA PRO A 108 -15.82 -2.80 -18.42
C PRO A 108 -15.25 -2.62 -17.00
N THR A 109 -15.42 -3.61 -16.12
CA THR A 109 -14.86 -3.59 -14.76
C THR A 109 -13.45 -4.18 -14.67
N ALA A 110 -12.92 -4.77 -15.74
CA ALA A 110 -11.61 -5.43 -15.75
C ALA A 110 -10.43 -4.44 -15.83
N HIS A 111 -10.45 -3.43 -14.96
CA HIS A 111 -9.32 -2.54 -14.70
C HIS A 111 -8.18 -3.29 -14.00
N ALA A 112 -6.96 -2.77 -14.08
CA ALA A 112 -5.79 -3.49 -13.57
C ALA A 112 -5.90 -3.77 -12.06
N GLU A 113 -6.38 -2.80 -11.29
CA GLU A 113 -6.60 -2.88 -9.85
C GLU A 113 -7.69 -3.90 -9.52
N MET A 114 -8.79 -3.89 -10.27
CA MET A 114 -9.88 -4.86 -10.11
C MET A 114 -9.41 -6.28 -10.36
N VAL A 115 -8.61 -6.49 -11.41
CA VAL A 115 -8.02 -7.79 -11.73
C VAL A 115 -7.05 -8.23 -10.64
N ALA A 116 -6.17 -7.34 -10.17
CA ALA A 116 -5.19 -7.66 -9.13
C ALA A 116 -5.87 -8.00 -7.78
N ILE A 117 -6.88 -7.22 -7.36
CA ILE A 117 -7.65 -7.47 -6.14
C ILE A 117 -8.38 -8.81 -6.22
N ARG A 118 -9.08 -9.09 -7.33
CA ARG A 118 -9.80 -10.37 -7.52
C ARG A 118 -8.84 -11.56 -7.42
N LEU A 119 -7.66 -11.47 -8.05
CA LEU A 119 -6.63 -12.52 -7.99
C LEU A 119 -6.03 -12.67 -6.59
N ALA A 120 -5.76 -11.57 -5.88
CA ALA A 120 -5.24 -11.61 -4.51
C ALA A 120 -6.23 -12.27 -3.54
N CYS A 121 -7.51 -11.93 -3.64
CA CYS A 121 -8.58 -12.54 -2.87
C CYS A 121 -8.67 -14.06 -3.12
N GLN A 122 -8.50 -14.50 -4.38
CA GLN A 122 -8.48 -15.92 -4.73
C GLN A 122 -7.26 -16.65 -4.16
N GLU A 123 -6.07 -16.05 -4.30
CA GLU A 123 -4.82 -16.62 -3.80
C GLU A 123 -4.85 -16.77 -2.27
N LEU A 124 -5.28 -15.74 -1.55
CA LEU A 124 -5.36 -15.72 -0.09
C LEU A 124 -6.66 -16.34 0.46
N LYS A 125 -7.58 -16.76 -0.41
CA LYS A 125 -8.89 -17.33 -0.07
C LYS A 125 -9.69 -16.48 0.92
N THR A 126 -9.68 -15.17 0.71
CA THR A 126 -10.33 -14.17 1.57
C THR A 126 -10.97 -13.07 0.70
N HIS A 127 -11.97 -12.37 1.25
CA HIS A 127 -12.51 -11.15 0.65
C HIS A 127 -11.92 -9.87 1.29
N ASN A 128 -11.21 -10.02 2.41
CA ASN A 128 -10.55 -8.95 3.14
C ASN A 128 -9.03 -9.08 2.94
N LEU A 129 -8.43 -8.03 2.37
CA LEU A 129 -7.02 -7.88 2.05
C LEU A 129 -6.27 -6.96 3.04
N GLU A 130 -6.76 -6.81 4.27
CA GLU A 130 -6.03 -6.13 5.35
C GLU A 130 -4.61 -6.68 5.51
N GLY A 131 -3.66 -5.77 5.73
CA GLY A 131 -2.22 -6.06 5.68
C GLY A 131 -1.63 -6.12 4.26
N CYS A 132 -2.45 -5.97 3.21
CA CYS A 132 -1.95 -5.86 1.84
C CYS A 132 -1.80 -4.39 1.41
N VAL A 133 -0.86 -4.18 0.49
CA VAL A 133 -0.62 -2.92 -0.20
C VAL A 133 -0.82 -3.12 -1.70
N ILE A 134 -1.43 -2.14 -2.38
CA ILE A 134 -1.54 -2.13 -3.84
C ILE A 134 -0.66 -1.06 -4.46
N TYR A 135 -0.03 -1.42 -5.58
CA TYR A 135 0.81 -0.55 -6.40
C TYR A 135 0.19 -0.46 -7.78
N CYS A 136 -0.11 0.75 -8.25
CA CYS A 136 -0.83 1.00 -9.49
C CYS A 136 0.02 1.82 -10.46
N SER A 137 0.03 1.48 -11.74
CA SER A 137 0.73 2.31 -12.74
C SER A 137 0.11 3.70 -12.90
N CYS A 138 -1.14 3.89 -12.45
CA CYS A 138 -1.85 5.16 -12.43
C CYS A 138 -2.72 5.28 -11.17
N GLU A 139 -3.04 6.52 -10.77
CA GLU A 139 -3.98 6.85 -9.70
C GLU A 139 -5.32 6.14 -9.94
N PRO A 140 -5.87 5.39 -8.95
CA PRO A 140 -7.12 4.64 -9.15
C PRO A 140 -8.32 5.52 -9.50
N CYS A 141 -9.10 5.09 -10.50
CA CYS A 141 -10.38 5.71 -10.83
C CYS A 141 -11.44 5.44 -9.73
N PRO A 142 -12.61 6.10 -9.73
CA PRO A 142 -13.59 5.94 -8.66
C PRO A 142 -14.05 4.50 -8.40
N MET A 143 -14.18 3.68 -9.45
CA MET A 143 -14.52 2.26 -9.32
C MET A 143 -13.41 1.49 -8.58
N CYS A 144 -12.17 1.64 -9.02
CA CYS A 144 -11.02 0.97 -8.43
C CYS A 144 -10.76 1.43 -7.00
N LEU A 145 -10.89 2.73 -6.73
CA LEU A 145 -10.78 3.30 -5.39
C LEU A 145 -11.84 2.68 -4.46
N GLY A 146 -13.10 2.62 -4.91
CA GLY A 146 -14.16 1.96 -4.16
C GLY A 146 -13.84 0.49 -3.86
N ALA A 147 -13.34 -0.26 -4.84
CA ALA A 147 -12.95 -1.66 -4.64
C ALA A 147 -11.80 -1.83 -3.66
N ILE A 148 -10.83 -0.91 -3.66
CA ILE A 148 -9.72 -0.89 -2.68
C ILE A 148 -10.26 -0.72 -1.26
N TYR A 149 -11.21 0.20 -1.06
CA TYR A 149 -11.87 0.36 0.25
C TYR A 149 -12.68 -0.87 0.66
N TRP A 150 -13.45 -1.47 -0.25
CA TRP A 150 -14.22 -2.70 0.03
C TRP A 150 -13.35 -3.92 0.33
N ALA A 151 -12.13 -3.96 -0.22
CA ALA A 151 -11.17 -5.01 0.04
C ALA A 151 -10.27 -4.72 1.24
N HIS A 152 -10.41 -3.55 1.90
CA HIS A 152 -9.67 -3.16 3.11
C HIS A 152 -8.13 -3.19 2.95
N LEU A 153 -7.60 -2.76 1.79
CA LEU A 153 -6.15 -2.63 1.66
C LEU A 153 -5.60 -1.43 2.46
N ASP A 154 -4.40 -1.58 3.00
CA ASP A 154 -3.82 -0.62 3.94
C ASP A 154 -3.23 0.61 3.23
N HIS A 155 -2.76 0.46 1.99
CA HIS A 155 -2.08 1.53 1.27
C HIS A 155 -2.17 1.41 -0.26
N ILE A 156 -2.08 2.56 -0.93
CA ILE A 156 -2.04 2.69 -2.38
C ILE A 156 -0.78 3.49 -2.76
N TYR A 157 0.08 2.90 -3.58
CA TYR A 157 1.15 3.61 -4.28
C TYR A 157 0.79 3.73 -5.76
N PHE A 158 1.07 4.88 -6.39
CA PHE A 158 0.81 5.05 -7.81
C PHE A 158 1.90 5.87 -8.52
N ALA A 159 2.02 5.67 -9.84
CA ALA A 159 2.99 6.37 -10.68
C ALA A 159 2.38 7.56 -11.43
N HIS A 160 1.53 7.30 -12.44
CA HIS A 160 0.83 8.36 -13.16
C HIS A 160 -0.36 8.90 -12.35
N SER A 161 -0.64 10.19 -12.49
CA SER A 161 -1.82 10.83 -11.92
C SER A 161 -3.05 10.68 -12.81
N LYS A 162 -4.25 10.95 -12.27
CA LYS A 162 -5.47 11.06 -13.10
C LYS A 162 -5.39 12.11 -14.19
N SER A 163 -4.57 13.16 -13.99
CA SER A 163 -4.34 14.19 -15.01
C SER A 163 -3.58 13.61 -16.19
N ASP A 164 -2.57 12.77 -15.94
CA ASP A 164 -1.81 12.10 -17.00
C ASP A 164 -2.71 11.14 -17.81
N ALA A 165 -3.62 10.43 -17.13
CA ALA A 165 -4.60 9.57 -17.79
C ALA A 165 -5.58 10.37 -18.67
N LYS A 166 -6.03 11.53 -18.17
CA LYS A 166 -6.91 12.45 -18.92
C LYS A 166 -6.26 12.94 -20.21
N ASP A 167 -4.97 13.28 -20.16
CA ASP A 167 -4.23 13.82 -21.31
C ASP A 167 -4.14 12.84 -22.49
N ILE A 168 -4.28 11.54 -22.22
CA ILE A 168 -4.32 10.49 -23.25
C ILE A 168 -5.74 9.96 -23.55
N GLY A 169 -6.78 10.62 -23.05
CA GLY A 169 -8.18 10.35 -23.37
C GLY A 169 -8.92 9.41 -22.42
N PHE A 170 -8.34 9.06 -21.27
CA PHE A 170 -9.07 8.36 -20.21
C PHE A 170 -9.69 9.39 -19.25
N ASP A 171 -10.99 9.64 -19.39
CA ASP A 171 -11.68 10.63 -18.55
C ASP A 171 -12.32 9.98 -17.31
N ASP A 172 -11.48 9.60 -16.35
CA ASP A 172 -11.93 9.21 -15.01
C ASP A 172 -12.50 10.40 -14.23
N HIS A 173 -12.16 11.63 -14.62
CA HIS A 173 -12.58 12.86 -13.96
C HIS A 173 -14.10 13.07 -14.06
N PHE A 174 -14.68 12.76 -15.22
CA PHE A 174 -16.13 12.76 -15.41
C PHE A 174 -16.87 11.94 -14.34
N ILE A 175 -16.36 10.77 -13.96
CA ILE A 175 -17.02 9.92 -12.96
C ILE A 175 -16.92 10.56 -11.57
N TYR A 176 -15.79 11.18 -11.22
CA TYR A 176 -15.65 11.94 -9.97
C TYR A 176 -16.65 13.10 -9.90
N GLU A 177 -16.84 13.84 -11.00
CA GLU A 177 -17.83 14.92 -11.08
C GLU A 177 -19.25 14.38 -10.88
N GLU A 178 -19.62 13.28 -11.56
CA GLU A 178 -20.94 12.66 -11.43
C GLU A 178 -21.23 12.18 -9.99
N LEU A 179 -20.22 11.67 -9.27
CA LEU A 179 -20.38 11.26 -7.88
C LEU A 179 -20.72 12.43 -6.95
N ALA A 180 -20.19 13.63 -7.24
CA ALA A 180 -20.42 14.83 -6.45
C ALA A 180 -21.79 15.48 -6.69
N ARG A 181 -22.51 15.07 -7.75
CA ARG A 181 -23.84 15.62 -8.09
C ARG A 181 -24.96 14.94 -7.31
N GLU A 182 -26.05 15.68 -7.11
CA GLU A 182 -27.30 15.14 -6.59
C GLU A 182 -27.86 14.06 -7.53
N LEU A 183 -28.58 13.08 -6.97
CA LEU A 183 -29.03 11.90 -7.73
C LEU A 183 -29.82 12.24 -9.00
N HIS A 184 -30.65 13.27 -8.94
CA HIS A 184 -31.50 13.71 -10.06
C HIS A 184 -30.76 14.57 -11.10
N GLU A 185 -29.54 15.02 -10.79
CA GLU A 185 -28.72 15.84 -11.68
C GLU A 185 -27.70 15.01 -12.45
N ARG A 186 -27.46 13.76 -12.05
CA ARG A 186 -26.53 12.85 -12.74
C ARG A 186 -26.99 12.57 -14.17
N ARG A 187 -26.03 12.38 -15.06
CA ARG A 187 -26.23 12.02 -16.47
C ARG A 187 -26.94 10.69 -16.62
N VAL A 188 -26.61 9.71 -15.77
CA VAL A 188 -27.37 8.46 -15.68
C VAL A 188 -28.61 8.74 -14.84
N GLY A 189 -29.79 8.57 -15.43
CA GLY A 189 -31.06 8.75 -14.71
C GLY A 189 -31.19 7.73 -13.58
N ILE A 190 -31.34 8.23 -12.35
CA ILE A 190 -31.49 7.41 -11.14
C ILE A 190 -32.82 7.76 -10.47
N THR A 191 -33.68 6.75 -10.28
CA THR A 191 -34.98 6.90 -9.62
C THR A 191 -35.13 5.84 -8.52
N GLN A 192 -35.49 6.26 -7.31
CA GLN A 192 -35.81 5.33 -6.22
C GLN A 192 -37.25 4.86 -6.34
N LEU A 193 -37.47 3.53 -6.36
CA LEU A 193 -38.78 2.88 -6.40
C LEU A 193 -38.84 1.74 -5.37
N LEU A 194 -40.05 1.38 -4.94
CA LEU A 194 -40.35 0.19 -4.10
C LEU A 194 -39.56 0.10 -2.77
N LYS A 195 -39.16 1.26 -2.20
CA LYS A 195 -38.36 1.33 -0.96
C LYS A 195 -38.98 0.54 0.19
N ASP A 196 -40.29 0.69 0.40
CA ASP A 196 -41.00 0.09 1.53
C ASP A 196 -41.43 -1.37 1.28
N GLU A 197 -41.35 -1.86 0.03
CA GLU A 197 -41.63 -3.25 -0.32
C GLU A 197 -40.40 -4.15 -0.15
N SER A 198 -39.19 -3.60 -0.32
CA SER A 198 -37.95 -4.34 -0.18
C SER A 198 -37.67 -4.72 1.27
N LYS A 199 -37.66 -6.03 1.54
CA LYS A 199 -37.36 -6.60 2.87
C LYS A 199 -35.90 -7.03 3.03
N ALA A 200 -35.06 -6.87 2.01
CA ALA A 200 -33.69 -7.40 2.02
C ALA A 200 -32.87 -6.86 3.21
N PHE A 201 -33.01 -5.58 3.55
CA PHE A 201 -32.27 -4.97 4.66
C PHE A 201 -32.78 -5.41 6.04
N SER A 202 -34.08 -5.60 6.23
CA SER A 202 -34.60 -6.16 7.49
C SER A 202 -34.21 -7.63 7.64
N MET A 203 -34.31 -8.42 6.56
CA MET A 203 -33.84 -9.81 6.54
C MET A 203 -32.34 -9.91 6.86
N TRP A 204 -31.50 -9.03 6.31
CA TRP A 204 -30.07 -8.97 6.66
C TRP A 204 -29.86 -8.54 8.11
N LYS A 205 -30.67 -7.61 8.65
CA LYS A 205 -30.59 -7.21 10.06
C LYS A 205 -30.84 -8.40 10.99
N ASP A 206 -31.80 -9.25 10.67
CA ASP A 206 -32.21 -10.38 11.50
C ASP A 206 -31.44 -11.68 11.22
N CYS A 207 -30.64 -11.73 10.15
CA CYS A 207 -29.84 -12.90 9.79
C CYS A 207 -28.72 -13.17 10.82
N HIS A 208 -28.78 -14.33 11.48
CA HIS A 208 -27.78 -14.75 12.49
C HIS A 208 -26.50 -15.33 11.88
N THR A 209 -26.54 -15.75 10.61
CA THR A 209 -25.40 -16.36 9.91
C THR A 209 -24.72 -15.39 8.94
N LYS A 210 -25.03 -14.09 9.02
CA LYS A 210 -24.46 -13.09 8.14
C LYS A 210 -22.98 -12.85 8.45
N VAL A 211 -22.21 -12.58 7.41
CA VAL A 211 -20.82 -12.16 7.50
C VAL A 211 -20.77 -10.68 7.16
N HIS A 212 -20.16 -9.87 8.03
CA HIS A 212 -19.89 -8.46 7.75
C HIS A 212 -18.64 -8.37 6.86
N TYR A 213 -18.71 -7.49 5.87
CA TYR A 213 -17.64 -7.20 4.92
C TYR A 213 -17.69 -5.73 4.51
#